data_AF-A0A699S4T2-F1
#
_entry.id   AF-A0A699S4T2-F1
#
_cell.length_a   1.000
_cell.length_b   1.000
_cell.length_c   1.000
_cell.angle_alpha   90.00
_cell.angle_beta   90.00
_cell.angle_gamma   90.00
#
_symmetry.space_group_name_H-M   'P 1'
#
loop_
_entity.id
_entity.type
_entity.pdbx_description
1 polymer ?
#
loop_
_entity_poly.entity_id
_entity_poly.type
_entity_poly.pdbx_seq_one_letter_code
_entity_poly.pdbx_strand_id
1 'polypeptide(L)'
;VVEKEVDAAQIQVTTAATTPTILIDEATLAQALAELKHAKPKTKAKGILQAELQPEFDKQQRLAAEKAQQKVEDNIALNESWDDVQAKINADYQLAERLQDGEQQELNDEEKVKLFMQLLEKKRKFFAAKRAEEKRNKPPTQAQQKKICTYLKNMEGKKLTDLKNKSFDSIQKMFDTAFKRVNTFVDYRTELVEESS
;
A
#
# COMPACT_ATOMS: atom_id res chain seq x y z
N VAL A 1 22.84 15.29 -8.50
CA VAL A 1 22.68 15.80 -7.13
C VAL A 1 22.03 17.16 -7.23
N VAL A 2 20.75 17.23 -6.88
CA VAL A 2 19.99 18.47 -6.70
C VAL A 2 19.24 18.24 -5.40
N GLU A 3 19.73 18.85 -4.32
CA GLU A 3 19.09 18.83 -3.01
C GLU A 3 17.89 19.78 -3.07
N LYS A 4 16.70 19.27 -2.72
CA LYS A 4 15.52 20.08 -2.43
C LYS A 4 15.27 20.01 -0.93
N GLU A 5 15.70 21.06 -0.27
CA GLU A 5 15.35 21.41 1.11
C GLU A 5 13.90 21.93 1.11
N VAL A 6 13.05 21.37 1.97
CA VAL A 6 11.66 21.82 2.16
C VAL A 6 11.58 22.49 3.53
N ASP A 7 11.50 23.80 3.47
CA ASP A 7 11.42 24.73 4.58
C ASP A 7 10.05 24.63 5.28
N ALA A 8 10.06 24.50 6.60
CA ALA A 8 8.89 24.32 7.44
C ALA A 8 8.44 25.69 8.01
N ALA A 9 7.65 26.43 7.23
CA ALA A 9 7.07 27.69 7.67
C ALA A 9 5.56 27.58 7.95
N GLN A 10 5.23 27.90 9.20
CA GLN A 10 4.04 28.66 9.64
C GLN A 10 2.65 28.10 9.36
N ILE A 11 2.06 27.51 10.41
CA ILE A 11 0.62 27.61 10.66
C ILE A 11 0.44 28.14 12.09
N GLN A 12 0.41 29.48 12.21
CA GLN A 12 -0.04 30.15 13.44
C GLN A 12 -1.57 30.20 13.40
N VAL A 13 -2.22 29.53 14.34
CA VAL A 13 -3.64 29.70 14.62
C VAL A 13 -3.79 30.91 15.53
N THR A 14 -4.23 32.03 14.95
CA THR A 14 -4.65 33.23 15.68
C THR A 14 -6.04 33.01 16.25
N THR A 15 -6.15 32.88 17.57
CA THR A 15 -7.42 32.97 18.29
C THR A 15 -7.36 34.14 19.26
N ALA A 16 -8.01 35.26 18.88
CA ALA A 16 -8.23 36.40 19.76
C ALA A 16 -9.36 36.06 20.73
N ALA A 17 -9.04 35.86 22.01
CA ALA A 17 -10.01 35.79 23.09
C ALA A 17 -10.27 37.21 23.64
N THR A 18 -11.36 37.82 23.20
CA THR A 18 -11.87 39.07 23.79
C THR A 18 -12.33 38.77 25.22
N THR A 19 -11.55 39.21 26.20
CA THR A 19 -11.96 39.22 27.60
C THR A 19 -12.86 40.44 27.78
N PRO A 20 -14.17 40.30 28.07
CA PRO A 20 -14.94 41.43 28.57
C PRO A 20 -14.44 41.71 29.99
N THR A 21 -13.49 42.64 30.11
CA THR A 21 -13.22 43.31 31.37
C THR A 21 -14.48 44.09 31.73
N ILE A 22 -15.34 43.49 32.54
CA ILE A 22 -16.41 44.22 33.22
C ILE A 22 -15.68 45.10 34.24
N LEU A 23 -15.26 46.29 33.81
CA LEU A 23 -14.85 47.40 34.67
C LEU A 23 -16.10 47.81 35.46
N ILE A 24 -16.36 47.12 36.56
CA ILE A 24 -17.24 47.65 37.59
C ILE A 24 -16.37 48.65 38.34
N ASP A 25 -16.60 49.93 38.07
CA ASP A 25 -15.86 51.03 38.67
C ASP A 25 -15.96 50.91 40.21
N GLU A 26 -14.85 50.55 40.89
CA GLU A 26 -14.83 50.30 42.33
C GLU A 26 -15.39 51.48 43.15
N ALA A 27 -15.28 52.69 42.59
CA ALA A 27 -15.88 53.91 43.15
C ALA A 27 -17.42 53.82 43.28
N THR A 28 -18.10 53.19 42.33
CA THR A 28 -19.57 53.02 42.34
C THR A 28 -20.01 52.01 43.40
N LEU A 29 -19.22 50.95 43.60
CA LEU A 29 -19.48 49.90 44.58
C LEU A 29 -19.24 50.39 46.01
N ALA A 30 -18.19 51.18 46.21
CA ALA A 30 -17.90 51.82 47.50
C ALA A 30 -18.94 52.88 47.88
N GLN A 31 -19.43 53.66 46.91
CA GLN A 31 -20.48 54.65 47.12
C GLN A 31 -21.83 54.00 47.50
N ALA A 32 -22.21 52.91 46.84
CA ALA A 32 -23.41 52.14 47.18
C ALA A 32 -23.35 51.52 48.59
N LEU A 33 -22.16 51.07 49.03
CA LEU A 33 -21.94 50.54 50.37
C LEU A 33 -21.96 51.62 51.46
N ALA A 34 -21.48 52.84 51.15
CA ALA A 34 -21.55 53.97 52.07
C ALA A 34 -23.00 54.45 52.27
N GLU A 35 -23.80 54.50 51.20
CA GLU A 35 -25.24 54.83 51.27
C GLU A 35 -26.04 53.78 52.06
N LEU A 36 -25.69 52.50 51.95
CA LEU A 36 -26.31 51.42 52.73
C LEU A 36 -26.05 51.54 54.26
N LYS A 37 -24.90 52.11 54.66
CA LYS A 37 -24.54 52.27 56.08
C LYS A 37 -25.30 53.40 56.80
N HIS A 38 -25.86 54.37 56.08
CA HIS A 38 -26.58 55.50 56.68
C HIS A 38 -28.11 55.32 56.73
N ALA A 39 -28.66 54.30 56.07
CA ALA A 39 -30.07 53.95 56.16
C ALA A 39 -30.34 53.14 57.45
N LYS A 40 -30.88 53.80 58.48
CA LYS A 40 -31.37 53.12 59.70
C LYS A 40 -32.46 52.09 59.34
N PRO A 41 -32.31 50.80 59.69
CA PRO A 41 -33.41 49.86 59.50
C PRO A 41 -34.46 50.06 60.59
N LYS A 42 -35.65 50.52 60.19
CA LYS A 42 -36.85 50.42 61.03
C LYS A 42 -37.25 48.94 61.12
N THR A 43 -37.06 48.40 62.33
CA THR A 43 -37.92 47.48 63.08
C THR A 43 -38.72 46.39 62.31
N LYS A 44 -38.41 45.14 62.65
CA LYS A 44 -39.27 43.92 62.60
C LYS A 44 -39.57 43.27 61.22
N ALA A 45 -38.53 42.93 60.44
CA ALA A 45 -38.68 41.93 59.36
C ALA A 45 -37.37 41.18 59.04
N LYS A 46 -36.36 41.22 59.91
CA LYS A 46 -35.00 40.71 59.60
C LYS A 46 -34.77 39.25 60.02
N GLY A 47 -35.53 38.74 60.99
CA GLY A 47 -35.32 37.40 61.56
C GLY A 47 -35.97 36.24 60.81
N ILE A 48 -37.01 36.49 60.00
CA ILE A 48 -37.81 35.41 59.40
C ILE A 48 -37.17 34.91 58.08
N LEU A 49 -36.59 35.81 57.28
CA LEU A 49 -35.97 35.46 55.99
C LEU A 49 -34.58 34.82 56.11
N GLN A 50 -33.87 35.00 57.24
CA GLN A 50 -32.52 34.45 57.41
C GLN A 50 -32.52 32.98 57.84
N ALA A 51 -33.59 32.52 58.50
CA ALA A 51 -33.73 31.14 58.95
C ALA A 51 -34.11 30.17 57.80
N GLU A 52 -34.80 30.65 56.76
CA GLU A 52 -35.20 29.83 55.61
C GLU A 52 -34.12 29.73 54.51
N LEU A 53 -33.31 30.76 54.28
CA LEU A 53 -32.30 30.76 53.21
C LEU A 53 -30.97 30.07 53.56
N GLN A 54 -30.61 29.99 54.84
CA GLN A 54 -29.37 29.34 55.29
C GLN A 54 -29.27 27.84 54.90
N PRO A 55 -30.32 27.01 55.12
CA PRO A 55 -30.26 25.60 54.73
C PRO A 55 -30.20 25.39 53.21
N GLU A 56 -30.74 26.30 52.39
CA GLU A 56 -30.61 26.22 50.93
C GLU A 56 -29.17 26.49 50.47
N PHE A 57 -28.48 27.46 51.10
CA PHE A 57 -27.08 27.76 50.80
C PHE A 57 -26.15 26.60 51.19
N ASP A 58 -26.34 26.03 52.38
CA ASP A 58 -25.55 24.88 52.85
C ASP A 58 -25.79 23.64 51.97
N LYS A 59 -27.04 23.43 51.51
CA LYS A 59 -27.39 22.37 50.56
C LYS A 59 -26.71 22.62 49.20
N GLN A 60 -26.66 23.87 48.74
CA GLN A 60 -25.99 24.24 47.49
C GLN A 60 -24.47 24.05 47.55
N GLN A 61 -23.84 24.36 48.70
CA GLN A 61 -22.41 24.08 48.91
C GLN A 61 -22.12 22.57 48.93
N ARG A 62 -22.94 21.77 49.60
CA ARG A 62 -22.78 20.30 49.60
C ARG A 62 -22.91 19.71 48.20
N LEU A 63 -23.88 20.18 47.41
CA LEU A 63 -24.05 19.77 46.00
C LEU A 63 -22.86 20.19 45.13
N ALA A 64 -22.24 21.34 45.39
CA ALA A 64 -21.05 21.78 44.67
C ALA A 64 -19.82 20.91 45.01
N ALA A 65 -19.65 20.56 46.28
CA ALA A 65 -18.58 19.67 46.74
C ALA A 65 -18.73 18.25 46.18
N GLU A 66 -19.95 17.70 46.20
CA GLU A 66 -20.27 16.38 45.63
C GLU A 66 -20.00 16.33 44.12
N LYS A 67 -20.40 17.37 43.36
CA LYS A 67 -20.07 17.48 41.94
C LYS A 67 -18.58 17.62 41.67
N ALA A 68 -17.83 18.29 42.56
CA ALA A 68 -16.38 18.40 42.43
C ALA A 68 -15.71 17.04 42.70
N GLN A 69 -16.19 16.29 43.69
CA GLN A 69 -15.71 14.95 43.98
C GLN A 69 -16.02 13.97 42.85
N GLN A 70 -17.25 13.97 42.32
CA GLN A 70 -17.62 13.13 41.18
C GLN A 70 -16.72 13.39 39.96
N LYS A 71 -16.40 14.66 39.67
CA LYS A 71 -15.46 15.00 38.58
C LYS A 71 -14.05 14.46 38.82
N VAL A 72 -13.58 14.40 40.07
CA VAL A 72 -12.28 13.81 40.40
C VAL A 72 -12.32 12.31 40.19
N GLU A 73 -13.38 11.64 40.65
CA GLU A 73 -13.58 10.20 40.46
C GLU A 73 -13.69 9.83 38.97
N ASP A 74 -14.45 10.59 38.18
CA ASP A 74 -14.56 10.41 36.72
C ASP A 74 -13.20 10.58 36.01
N ASN A 75 -12.39 11.55 36.44
CA ASN A 75 -11.04 11.76 35.90
C ASN A 75 -10.07 10.63 36.28
N ILE A 76 -10.19 10.07 37.49
CA ILE A 76 -9.38 8.91 37.92
C ILE A 76 -9.76 7.69 37.08
N ALA A 77 -11.06 7.41 36.93
CA ALA A 77 -11.54 6.31 36.10
C ALA A 77 -11.11 6.46 34.64
N LEU A 78 -11.12 7.69 34.11
CA LEU A 78 -10.61 7.98 32.77
C LEU A 78 -9.10 7.69 32.65
N ASN A 79 -8.28 8.11 33.62
CA ASN A 79 -6.85 7.84 33.61
C ASN A 79 -6.52 6.33 33.68
N GLU A 80 -7.22 5.57 34.53
CA GLU A 80 -7.05 4.11 34.61
C GLU A 80 -7.38 3.43 33.27
N SER A 81 -8.40 3.93 32.55
CA SER A 81 -8.74 3.43 31.21
C SER A 81 -7.66 3.75 30.16
N TRP A 82 -6.97 4.88 30.30
CA TRP A 82 -5.86 5.26 29.42
C TRP A 82 -4.62 4.39 29.65
N ASP A 83 -4.35 4.00 30.89
CA ASP A 83 -3.23 3.12 31.22
C ASP A 83 -3.40 1.72 30.59
N ASP A 84 -4.62 1.16 30.59
CA ASP A 84 -4.93 -0.11 29.91
C ASP A 84 -4.75 -0.02 28.38
N VAL A 85 -5.20 1.08 27.78
CA VAL A 85 -5.02 1.33 26.34
C VAL A 85 -3.53 1.48 26.00
N GLN A 86 -2.77 2.17 26.83
CA GLN A 86 -1.33 2.35 26.64
C GLN A 86 -0.56 1.03 26.79
N ALA A 87 -0.96 0.18 27.75
CA ALA A 87 -0.40 -1.16 27.91
C ALA A 87 -0.65 -2.04 26.68
N LYS A 88 -1.86 -1.97 26.08
CA LYS A 88 -2.18 -2.68 24.83
C LYS A 88 -1.35 -2.18 23.66
N ILE A 89 -1.24 -0.86 23.47
CA ILE A 89 -0.41 -0.27 22.41
C ILE A 89 1.04 -0.72 22.53
N ASN A 90 1.59 -0.74 23.74
CA ASN A 90 2.97 -1.16 23.97
C ASN A 90 3.18 -2.66 23.70
N ALA A 91 2.21 -3.50 24.10
CA ALA A 91 2.24 -4.94 23.81
C ALA A 91 2.17 -5.24 22.31
N ASP A 92 1.31 -4.52 21.58
CA ASP A 92 1.18 -4.63 20.12
C ASP A 92 2.45 -4.18 19.40
N TYR A 93 3.09 -3.10 19.86
CA TYR A 93 4.37 -2.63 19.31
C TYR A 93 5.49 -3.68 19.45
N GLN A 94 5.64 -4.27 20.64
CA GLN A 94 6.64 -5.33 20.88
C GLN A 94 6.32 -6.61 20.11
N LEU A 95 5.04 -6.88 19.81
CA LEU A 95 4.67 -8.01 18.98
C LEU A 95 5.02 -7.75 17.50
N ALA A 96 4.77 -6.54 17.01
CA ALA A 96 5.11 -6.13 15.66
C ALA A 96 6.63 -6.17 15.42
N GLU A 97 7.42 -5.71 16.38
CA GLU A 97 8.90 -5.77 16.34
C GLU A 97 9.40 -7.21 16.23
N ARG A 98 8.88 -8.12 17.08
CA ARG A 98 9.26 -9.56 17.02
C ARG A 98 8.85 -10.26 15.73
N LEU A 99 7.69 -9.91 15.17
CA LEU A 99 7.26 -10.44 13.87
C LEU A 99 8.20 -9.98 12.75
N GLN A 100 8.59 -8.70 12.77
CA GLN A 100 9.51 -8.15 11.78
C GLN A 100 10.91 -8.76 11.89
N ASP A 101 11.41 -8.99 13.10
CA ASP A 101 12.71 -9.64 13.33
C ASP A 101 12.67 -11.13 12.95
N GLY A 102 11.58 -11.83 13.25
CA GLY A 102 11.40 -13.24 12.86
C GLY A 102 11.43 -13.46 11.35
N GLU A 103 10.82 -12.56 10.58
CA GLU A 103 10.86 -12.60 9.11
C GLU A 103 12.26 -12.33 8.54
N GLN A 104 13.10 -11.56 9.25
CA GLN A 104 14.48 -11.31 8.84
C GLN A 104 15.45 -12.41 9.28
N GLN A 105 15.15 -13.11 10.37
CA GLN A 105 16.05 -14.08 11.02
C GLN A 105 16.01 -15.49 10.41
N GLU A 106 14.96 -15.87 9.67
CA GLU A 106 14.82 -17.26 9.18
C GLU A 106 15.66 -17.63 7.94
N LEU A 107 16.35 -16.67 7.31
CA LEU A 107 17.30 -16.96 6.24
C LEU A 107 18.55 -16.08 6.43
N ASN A 108 19.72 -16.71 6.59
CA ASN A 108 20.99 -15.99 6.61
C ASN A 108 21.14 -15.16 5.32
N ASP A 109 21.82 -14.01 5.35
CA ASP A 109 21.98 -13.15 4.18
C ASP A 109 22.58 -13.91 2.99
N GLU A 110 23.48 -14.85 3.27
CA GLU A 110 24.06 -15.77 2.28
C GLU A 110 23.02 -16.70 1.65
N GLU A 111 22.07 -17.22 2.44
CA GLU A 111 21.00 -18.11 1.98
C GLU A 111 19.98 -17.34 1.15
N LYS A 112 19.63 -16.11 1.56
CA LYS A 112 18.77 -15.20 0.79
C LYS A 112 19.38 -14.91 -0.58
N VAL A 113 20.67 -14.58 -0.63
CA VAL A 113 21.41 -14.35 -1.89
C VAL A 113 21.43 -15.62 -2.74
N LYS A 114 21.69 -16.78 -2.15
CA LYS A 114 21.71 -18.06 -2.87
C LYS A 114 20.33 -18.40 -3.46
N LEU A 115 19.26 -18.22 -2.70
CA LEU A 115 17.90 -18.48 -3.15
C LEU A 115 17.48 -17.52 -4.27
N PHE A 116 17.86 -16.24 -4.16
CA PHE A 116 17.62 -15.24 -5.20
C PHE A 116 18.37 -15.56 -6.50
N MET A 117 19.64 -15.97 -6.41
CA MET A 117 20.43 -16.44 -7.56
C MET A 117 19.80 -17.66 -8.23
N GLN A 118 19.36 -18.65 -7.45
CA GLN A 118 18.65 -19.83 -7.99
C GLN A 118 17.35 -19.44 -8.71
N LEU A 119 16.59 -18.50 -8.16
CA LEU A 119 15.35 -18.01 -8.76
C LEU A 119 15.64 -17.31 -10.11
N LEU A 120 16.67 -16.46 -10.17
CA LEU A 120 17.09 -15.79 -11.41
C LEU A 120 17.53 -16.81 -12.46
N GLU A 121 18.31 -17.82 -12.07
CA GLU A 121 18.76 -18.86 -12.99
C GLU A 121 17.58 -19.65 -13.57
N LYS A 122 16.63 -20.05 -12.72
CA LYS A 122 15.39 -20.73 -13.14
C LYS A 122 14.56 -19.85 -14.08
N LYS A 123 14.38 -18.56 -13.76
CA LYS A 123 13.66 -17.63 -14.65
C LYS A 123 14.36 -17.49 -16.01
N ARG A 124 15.68 -17.34 -16.04
CA ARG A 124 16.45 -17.25 -17.29
C ARG A 124 16.25 -18.49 -18.16
N LYS A 125 16.33 -19.69 -17.57
CA LYS A 125 16.08 -20.97 -18.26
C LYS A 125 14.65 -21.07 -18.79
N PHE A 126 13.65 -20.69 -17.98
CA PHE A 126 12.25 -20.69 -18.39
C PHE A 126 11.99 -19.77 -19.60
N PHE A 127 12.48 -18.53 -19.57
CA PHE A 127 12.30 -17.60 -20.69
C PHE A 127 13.10 -17.99 -21.93
N ALA A 128 14.26 -18.64 -21.77
CA ALA A 128 15.00 -19.21 -22.89
C ALA A 128 14.21 -20.34 -23.55
N ALA A 129 13.67 -21.27 -22.77
CA ALA A 129 12.83 -22.36 -23.25
C ALA A 129 11.55 -21.83 -23.93
N LYS A 130 10.86 -20.86 -23.32
CA LYS A 130 9.69 -20.21 -23.93
C LYS A 130 10.01 -19.56 -25.27
N ARG A 131 11.14 -18.84 -25.39
CA ARG A 131 11.56 -18.25 -26.67
C ARG A 131 11.94 -19.32 -27.71
N ALA A 132 12.56 -20.42 -27.30
CA ALA A 132 12.86 -21.53 -28.20
C ALA A 132 11.56 -22.18 -28.71
N GLU A 133 10.61 -22.43 -27.81
CA GLU A 133 9.31 -23.00 -28.13
C GLU A 133 8.49 -22.06 -29.03
N GLU A 134 8.47 -20.76 -28.73
CA GLU A 134 7.85 -19.73 -29.57
C GLU A 134 8.48 -19.70 -30.96
N LYS A 135 9.81 -19.88 -31.08
CA LYS A 135 10.48 -19.96 -32.38
C LYS A 135 10.13 -21.23 -33.15
N ARG A 136 9.86 -22.35 -32.48
CA ARG A 136 9.43 -23.61 -33.12
C ARG A 136 7.96 -23.57 -33.56
N ASN A 137 7.11 -22.92 -32.76
CA ASN A 137 5.68 -22.75 -33.06
C ASN A 137 5.38 -21.54 -33.93
N LYS A 138 6.39 -20.77 -34.35
CA LYS A 138 6.19 -19.69 -35.31
C LYS A 138 5.74 -20.28 -36.64
N PRO A 139 4.59 -19.84 -37.18
CA PRO A 139 4.23 -20.22 -38.52
C PRO A 139 5.38 -19.80 -39.47
N PRO A 140 5.68 -20.64 -40.46
CA PRO A 140 6.80 -20.43 -41.35
C PRO A 140 6.75 -19.04 -41.95
N THR A 141 7.90 -18.35 -41.95
CA THR A 141 7.98 -16.99 -42.49
C THR A 141 7.59 -17.01 -43.97
N GLN A 142 6.93 -15.95 -44.47
CA GLN A 142 6.58 -15.84 -45.90
C GLN A 142 7.78 -16.13 -46.84
N ALA A 143 8.99 -15.75 -46.42
CA ALA A 143 10.23 -16.07 -47.11
C ALA A 143 10.53 -17.59 -47.16
N GLN A 144 10.31 -18.32 -46.06
CA GLN A 144 10.47 -19.78 -46.01
C GLN A 144 9.44 -20.47 -46.92
N GLN A 145 8.17 -20.02 -46.89
CA GLN A 145 7.13 -20.55 -47.77
C GLN A 145 7.48 -20.33 -49.26
N LYS A 146 8.00 -19.15 -49.61
CA LYS A 146 8.47 -18.87 -50.98
C LYS A 146 9.60 -19.82 -51.39
N LYS A 147 10.58 -20.07 -50.51
CA LYS A 147 11.67 -21.02 -50.78
C LYS A 147 11.15 -22.45 -51.00
N ILE A 148 10.24 -22.92 -50.15
CA ILE A 148 9.62 -24.25 -50.26
C ILE A 148 8.85 -24.37 -51.59
N CYS A 149 8.01 -23.39 -51.91
CA CYS A 149 7.26 -23.38 -53.16
C CYS A 149 8.18 -23.35 -54.39
N THR A 150 9.27 -22.57 -54.36
CA THR A 150 10.25 -22.55 -55.45
C THR A 150 10.94 -23.90 -55.61
N TYR A 151 11.32 -24.56 -54.51
CA TYR A 151 11.91 -25.89 -54.56
C TYR A 151 10.95 -26.91 -55.19
N LEU A 152 9.69 -26.92 -54.77
CA LEU A 152 8.68 -27.83 -55.32
C LEU A 152 8.37 -27.59 -56.80
N LYS A 153 8.45 -26.34 -57.27
CA LYS A 153 8.34 -26.04 -58.71
C LYS A 153 9.45 -26.71 -59.51
N ASN A 154 10.67 -26.67 -58.99
CA ASN A 154 11.86 -27.16 -59.70
C ASN A 154 12.00 -28.68 -59.59
N MET A 155 11.74 -29.25 -58.41
CA MET A 155 11.97 -30.68 -58.14
C MET A 155 10.77 -31.56 -58.49
N GLU A 156 9.55 -31.08 -58.27
CA GLU A 156 8.32 -31.88 -58.46
C GLU A 156 7.48 -31.37 -59.64
N GLY A 157 7.95 -30.36 -60.38
CA GLY A 157 7.25 -29.78 -61.53
C GLY A 157 5.89 -29.14 -61.20
N LYS A 158 5.62 -28.83 -59.92
CA LYS A 158 4.32 -28.31 -59.47
C LYS A 158 4.09 -26.88 -59.92
N LYS A 159 2.86 -26.54 -60.35
CA LYS A 159 2.52 -25.15 -60.70
C LYS A 159 2.18 -24.36 -59.44
N LEU A 160 2.35 -23.03 -59.51
CA LEU A 160 2.00 -22.14 -58.40
C LEU A 160 0.51 -22.22 -58.05
N THR A 161 -0.35 -22.39 -59.05
CA THR A 161 -1.81 -22.57 -58.89
C THR A 161 -2.15 -23.76 -58.02
N ASP A 162 -1.39 -24.85 -58.14
CA ASP A 162 -1.65 -26.11 -57.44
C ASP A 162 -1.22 -26.03 -55.97
N LEU A 163 -0.23 -25.17 -55.68
CA LEU A 163 0.29 -24.93 -54.34
C LEU A 163 -0.51 -23.84 -53.61
N LYS A 164 -1.03 -22.83 -54.32
CA LYS A 164 -1.72 -21.66 -53.72
C LYS A 164 -3.00 -22.04 -52.97
N ASN A 165 -3.67 -23.12 -53.37
CA ASN A 165 -4.93 -23.59 -52.77
C ASN A 165 -4.74 -24.69 -51.71
N LYS A 166 -3.50 -25.01 -51.32
CA LYS A 166 -3.18 -26.06 -50.33
C LYS A 166 -2.81 -25.43 -48.97
N SER A 167 -3.08 -26.17 -47.89
CA SER A 167 -2.60 -25.80 -46.56
C SER A 167 -1.08 -25.91 -46.48
N PHE A 168 -0.48 -25.16 -45.57
CA PHE A 168 0.97 -25.20 -45.36
C PHE A 168 1.46 -26.61 -45.00
N ASP A 169 0.75 -27.34 -44.13
CA ASP A 169 1.14 -28.70 -43.73
C ASP A 169 1.19 -29.67 -44.92
N SER A 170 0.25 -29.52 -45.87
CA SER A 170 0.27 -30.30 -47.12
C SER A 170 1.49 -29.95 -47.98
N ILE A 171 1.83 -28.66 -48.08
CA ILE A 171 3.01 -28.19 -48.80
C ILE A 171 4.31 -28.67 -48.15
N GLN A 172 4.40 -28.60 -46.82
CA GLN A 172 5.56 -29.06 -46.06
C GLN A 172 5.76 -30.56 -46.23
N LYS A 173 4.70 -31.37 -46.17
CA LYS A 173 4.78 -32.83 -46.41
C LYS A 173 5.27 -33.16 -47.83
N MET A 174 4.83 -32.42 -48.84
CA MET A 174 5.34 -32.56 -50.21
C MET A 174 6.83 -32.21 -50.29
N PHE A 175 7.24 -31.13 -49.63
CA PHE A 175 8.64 -30.71 -49.56
C PHE A 175 9.51 -31.77 -48.90
N ASP A 176 9.14 -32.27 -47.73
CA ASP A 176 9.91 -33.28 -47.00
C ASP A 176 10.04 -34.58 -47.82
N THR A 177 8.99 -34.94 -48.56
CA THR A 177 9.00 -36.11 -49.45
C THR A 177 9.96 -35.91 -50.63
N ALA A 178 9.89 -34.78 -51.31
CA ALA A 178 10.78 -34.44 -52.42
C ALA A 178 12.24 -34.30 -51.95
N PHE A 179 12.46 -33.69 -50.78
CA PHE A 179 13.78 -33.51 -50.18
C PHE A 179 14.42 -34.86 -49.81
N LYS A 180 13.64 -35.80 -49.23
CA LYS A 180 14.12 -37.16 -48.97
C LYS A 180 14.56 -37.88 -50.24
N ARG A 181 13.78 -37.81 -51.32
CA ARG A 181 14.15 -38.42 -52.62
C ARG A 181 15.49 -37.94 -53.15
N VAL A 182 15.78 -36.65 -53.02
CA VAL A 182 17.07 -36.06 -53.43
C VAL A 182 18.21 -36.58 -52.57
N ASN A 183 18.01 -36.76 -51.26
CA ASN A 183 19.05 -37.29 -50.38
C ASN A 183 19.28 -38.80 -50.54
N THR A 184 18.27 -39.55 -50.99
CA THR A 184 18.42 -40.98 -51.32
C THR A 184 18.96 -41.20 -52.74
N PHE A 185 19.16 -40.14 -53.52
CA PHE A 185 19.69 -40.27 -54.87
C PHE A 185 21.19 -40.56 -54.83
N VAL A 186 21.57 -41.77 -55.23
CA VAL A 186 22.97 -42.17 -55.43
C VAL A 186 23.35 -41.83 -56.86
N ASP A 187 24.39 -41.03 -57.03
CA ASP A 187 24.92 -40.68 -58.35
C ASP A 187 25.67 -41.88 -58.93
N TYR A 188 25.17 -42.41 -60.06
CA TYR A 188 25.75 -43.54 -60.79
C TYR A 188 27.19 -43.29 -61.26
N ARG A 189 27.66 -42.03 -61.27
CA ARG A 189 29.07 -41.71 -61.58
C ARG A 189 30.06 -42.13 -60.49
N THR A 190 29.59 -42.42 -59.28
CA THR A 190 30.46 -42.88 -58.18
C THR A 190 30.95 -44.32 -58.36
N GLU A 191 30.25 -45.14 -59.16
CA GLU A 191 30.63 -46.55 -59.41
C GLU A 191 31.67 -46.69 -60.55
N LEU A 192 31.74 -45.74 -61.49
CA LEU A 192 32.63 -45.83 -62.66
C LEU A 192 34.12 -45.56 -62.36
N VAL A 193 34.46 -45.04 -61.17
CA VAL A 193 35.85 -44.70 -60.81
C VAL A 193 36.56 -45.86 -60.10
N GLU A 194 35.84 -46.76 -59.42
CA GLU A 194 36.49 -47.91 -58.75
C GLU A 194 36.80 -49.08 -59.68
N GLU A 195 36.06 -49.27 -60.78
CA GLU A 195 36.33 -50.37 -61.72
C GLU A 195 37.50 -50.10 -62.69
N SER A 196 38.13 -48.93 -62.60
CA SER A 196 39.21 -48.50 -63.51
C SER A 196 40.62 -48.52 -62.88
N SER A 197 40.81 -49.15 -61.70
CA SER A 197 42.14 -49.34 -61.05
C SER A 197 42.50 -50.81 -60.93
#